data_AF-A0A0J6J2D9-F1
#
_entry.id   AF-A0A0J6J2D9-F1
#
_cell.length_a   1.000
_cell.length_b   1.000
_cell.length_c   1.000
_cell.angle_alpha   90.00
_cell.angle_beta   90.00
_cell.angle_gamma   90.00
#
_symmetry.space_group_name_H-M   'P 1'
#
loop_
_entity.id
_entity.type
_entity.pdbx_description
1 polymer ?
#
loop_
_entity_poly.entity_id
_entity_poly.type
_entity_poly.pdbx_seq_one_letter_code
_entity_poly.pdbx_strand_id
1 'polypeptide(L)'
;MRITSLTLLLGVTLLFSTAQAQTHEVKMLTRSATAGMVFDPDYLQIAPGDTVKFVPTQSGHNAATLPGLLPDGAVPFKGNINQEIEQTFSLPGLYGIQCTPHLAMGMVMLIQVGEPADLPAVLPAGLPSRALDRLNATLAQQARP
;
A
#
# COMPACT_ATOMS: atom_id res chain seq x y z
N MET A 1 59.28 -3.47 -36.06
CA MET A 1 57.93 -2.89 -36.12
C MET A 1 57.49 -2.60 -34.70
N ARG A 2 57.48 -1.33 -34.28
CA ARG A 2 57.14 -0.91 -32.90
C ARG A 2 55.66 -0.56 -32.86
N ILE A 3 54.87 -1.36 -32.14
CA ILE A 3 53.44 -1.09 -31.93
C ILE A 3 53.36 -0.30 -30.63
N THR A 4 53.12 1.01 -30.73
CA THR A 4 52.88 1.90 -29.59
C THR A 4 51.50 1.59 -29.00
N SER A 5 51.47 1.21 -27.72
CA SER A 5 50.25 0.98 -26.95
C SER A 5 49.49 2.30 -26.74
N LEU A 6 48.25 2.35 -27.22
CA LEU A 6 47.31 3.42 -26.93
C LEU A 6 46.38 2.94 -25.81
N THR A 7 46.69 3.31 -24.57
CA THR A 7 45.83 2.99 -23.41
C THR A 7 44.68 3.99 -23.38
N LEU A 8 43.52 3.59 -23.93
CA LEU A 8 42.27 4.34 -23.81
C LEU A 8 41.69 4.12 -22.41
N LEU A 9 41.81 5.13 -21.54
CA LEU A 9 41.20 5.12 -20.21
C LEU A 9 39.68 5.36 -20.38
N LEU A 10 38.89 4.29 -20.42
CA LEU A 10 37.44 4.37 -20.47
C LEU A 10 36.91 4.66 -19.06
N GLY A 11 36.53 5.92 -18.78
CA GLY A 11 35.90 6.32 -17.53
C GLY A 11 34.52 5.67 -17.40
N VAL A 12 34.37 4.75 -16.45
CA VAL A 12 33.08 4.14 -16.10
C VAL A 12 32.32 5.11 -15.22
N THR A 13 31.36 5.82 -15.79
CA THR A 13 30.36 6.57 -15.02
C THR A 13 29.31 5.60 -14.48
N LEU A 14 29.40 5.27 -13.19
CA LEU A 14 28.34 4.55 -12.48
C LEU A 14 27.10 5.46 -12.41
N LEU A 15 26.11 5.16 -13.23
CA LEU A 15 24.76 5.71 -13.11
C LEU A 15 24.12 5.10 -11.86
N PHE A 16 24.18 5.81 -10.74
CA PHE A 16 23.40 5.45 -9.55
C PHE A 16 21.94 5.82 -9.81
N SER A 17 21.08 4.82 -10.00
CA SER A 17 19.63 5.01 -9.98
C SER A 17 19.21 5.41 -8.57
N THR A 18 18.83 6.68 -8.38
CA THR A 18 18.21 7.13 -7.14
C THR A 18 16.77 6.61 -7.12
N ALA A 19 16.48 5.65 -6.24
CA ALA A 19 15.10 5.26 -5.98
C ALA A 19 14.36 6.48 -5.40
N GLN A 20 13.42 7.05 -6.16
CA GLN A 20 12.60 8.16 -5.70
C GLN A 20 11.33 7.61 -5.04
N ALA A 21 11.04 8.05 -3.82
CA ALA A 21 9.78 7.77 -3.14
C ALA A 21 8.61 8.33 -3.96
N GLN A 22 7.66 7.47 -4.31
CA GLN A 22 6.46 7.83 -5.05
C GLN A 22 5.31 8.13 -4.09
N THR A 23 4.33 8.92 -4.56
CA THR A 23 3.07 9.13 -3.86
C THR A 23 1.94 8.51 -4.66
N HIS A 24 1.21 7.60 -4.02
CA HIS A 24 0.07 6.88 -4.57
C HIS A 24 -1.22 7.47 -4.00
N GLU A 25 -2.22 7.71 -4.84
CA GLU A 25 -3.51 8.26 -4.38
C GLU A 25 -4.52 7.15 -4.18
N VAL A 26 -5.25 7.20 -3.06
CA VAL A 26 -6.38 6.31 -2.75
C VAL A 26 -7.59 7.16 -2.42
N LYS A 27 -8.68 6.96 -3.16
CA LYS A 27 -9.94 7.66 -2.92
C LYS A 27 -10.77 6.93 -1.87
N MET A 28 -11.44 7.69 -1.01
CA MET A 28 -12.42 7.18 -0.05
C MET A 28 -13.83 7.50 -0.54
N LEU A 29 -14.60 6.45 -0.84
CA LEU A 29 -15.87 6.56 -1.56
C LEU A 29 -17.02 5.89 -0.82
N THR A 30 -18.18 6.55 -0.80
CA THR A 30 -19.44 5.92 -0.36
C THR A 30 -19.93 4.93 -1.41
N ARG A 31 -19.65 5.19 -2.69
CA ARG A 31 -20.00 4.33 -3.83
C ARG A 31 -18.95 4.42 -4.93
N SER A 32 -18.51 3.28 -5.44
CA SER A 32 -17.82 3.10 -6.71
C SER A 32 -18.76 2.50 -7.76
N ALA A 33 -18.26 2.23 -8.97
CA ALA A 33 -19.04 1.57 -10.01
C ALA A 33 -19.57 0.19 -9.60
N THR A 34 -18.86 -0.52 -8.70
CA THR A 34 -19.12 -1.93 -8.39
C THR A 34 -19.45 -2.19 -6.91
N ALA A 35 -19.20 -1.24 -6.01
CA ALA A 35 -19.34 -1.46 -4.58
C ALA A 35 -19.65 -0.19 -3.78
N GLY A 36 -20.22 -0.36 -2.58
CA GLY A 36 -20.38 0.72 -1.60
C GLY A 36 -19.30 0.68 -0.51
N MET A 37 -19.00 1.84 0.09
CA MET A 37 -18.02 2.03 1.16
C MET A 37 -16.67 1.39 0.84
N VAL A 38 -15.90 2.03 -0.04
CA VAL A 38 -14.66 1.46 -0.57
C VAL A 38 -13.52 2.47 -0.57
N PHE A 39 -12.31 1.93 -0.45
CA PHE A 39 -11.11 2.58 -0.95
C PHE A 39 -10.97 2.26 -2.45
N ASP A 40 -10.47 3.20 -3.24
CA ASP A 40 -10.23 3.02 -4.68
C ASP A 40 -8.84 3.57 -5.05
N PRO A 41 -7.87 2.70 -5.40
CA PRO A 41 -7.98 1.24 -5.41
C PRO A 41 -8.07 0.63 -3.98
N ASP A 42 -8.56 -0.62 -3.88
CA ASP A 42 -8.61 -1.39 -2.62
C ASP A 42 -7.39 -2.30 -2.41
N TYR A 43 -6.42 -2.23 -3.32
CA TYR A 43 -5.11 -2.84 -3.22
C TYR A 43 -4.04 -1.94 -3.83
N LEU A 44 -2.88 -1.85 -3.17
CA LEU A 44 -1.68 -1.26 -3.73
C LEU A 44 -0.47 -2.15 -3.45
N GLN A 45 0.42 -2.27 -4.45
CA GLN A 45 1.79 -2.72 -4.24
C GLN A 45 2.71 -1.53 -4.45
N ILE A 46 3.53 -1.22 -3.44
CA ILE A 46 4.38 -0.02 -3.40
C ILE A 46 5.79 -0.36 -2.95
N ALA A 47 6.76 0.51 -3.23
CA ALA A 47 8.12 0.36 -2.76
C ALA A 47 8.26 0.84 -1.30
N PRO A 48 9.18 0.27 -0.50
CA PRO A 48 9.53 0.84 0.79
C PRO A 48 9.96 2.31 0.66
N GLY A 49 9.33 3.18 1.45
CA GLY A 49 9.55 4.63 1.42
C GLY A 49 8.50 5.40 0.62
N ASP A 50 7.62 4.73 -0.10
CA ASP A 50 6.50 5.37 -0.79
C ASP A 50 5.45 5.89 0.20
N THR A 51 4.69 6.88 -0.25
CA THR A 51 3.59 7.50 0.48
C THR A 51 2.26 7.14 -0.18
N VAL A 52 1.24 6.89 0.64
CA VAL A 52 -0.16 6.81 0.17
C VAL A 52 -0.93 8.02 0.70
N LYS A 53 -1.53 8.78 -0.22
CA LYS A 53 -2.43 9.90 0.05
C LYS A 53 -3.87 9.42 -0.01
N PHE A 54 -4.54 9.40 1.13
CA PHE A 54 -5.95 9.03 1.25
C PHE A 54 -6.82 10.27 1.07
N VAL A 55 -7.56 10.34 -0.03
CA VAL A 55 -8.37 11.50 -0.42
C VAL A 55 -9.83 11.25 -0.05
N PRO A 56 -10.46 12.09 0.80
CA PRO A 56 -11.88 12.01 1.15
C PRO A 56 -12.76 12.54 0.02
N THR A 57 -12.74 11.88 -1.14
CA THR A 57 -13.51 12.29 -2.33
C THR A 57 -15.02 12.34 -2.06
N GLN A 58 -15.50 11.54 -1.11
CA GLN A 58 -16.84 11.64 -0.55
C GLN A 58 -16.75 11.77 0.98
N SER A 59 -17.71 12.44 1.61
CA SER A 59 -17.68 12.68 3.05
C SER A 59 -18.07 11.43 3.86
N GLY A 60 -17.66 11.39 5.13
CA GLY A 60 -17.95 10.31 6.07
C GLY A 60 -16.84 9.27 6.22
N HIS A 61 -15.68 9.47 5.61
CA HIS A 61 -14.62 8.47 5.56
C HIS A 61 -13.36 8.92 6.30
N ASN A 62 -12.59 7.95 6.81
CA ASN A 62 -11.21 8.14 7.22
C ASN A 62 -10.35 6.94 6.79
N ALA A 63 -9.04 7.09 6.87
CA ALA A 63 -8.08 6.00 6.77
C ALA A 63 -7.41 5.78 8.12
N ALA A 64 -7.30 4.53 8.53
CA ALA A 64 -6.61 4.13 9.75
C ALA A 64 -6.01 2.74 9.58
N THR A 65 -4.94 2.46 10.30
CA THR A 65 -4.39 1.10 10.38
C THR A 65 -5.45 0.13 10.92
N LEU A 66 -5.61 -1.01 10.25
CA LEU A 66 -6.42 -2.13 10.71
C LEU A 66 -5.63 -2.86 11.83
N PRO A 67 -6.13 -2.88 13.08
CA PRO A 67 -5.41 -3.54 14.16
C PRO A 67 -5.12 -5.00 13.84
N GLY A 68 -3.86 -5.43 14.08
CA GLY A 68 -3.41 -6.80 13.83
C GLY A 68 -3.05 -7.11 12.39
N LEU A 69 -3.09 -6.14 11.46
CA LEU A 69 -2.63 -6.32 10.08
C LEU A 69 -1.65 -5.20 9.69
N LEU A 70 -0.44 -5.28 10.23
CA LEU A 70 0.70 -4.40 9.95
C LEU A 70 2.01 -5.13 10.31
N PRO A 71 3.15 -4.80 9.69
CA PRO A 71 4.45 -5.38 10.06
C PRO A 71 4.88 -5.01 11.48
N ASP A 72 5.67 -5.87 12.10
CA ASP A 72 6.28 -5.59 13.40
C ASP A 72 7.15 -4.33 13.35
N GLY A 73 6.98 -3.46 14.36
CA GLY A 73 7.67 -2.18 14.43
C GLY A 73 7.06 -1.07 13.57
N ALA A 74 6.04 -1.35 12.75
CA ALA A 74 5.30 -0.31 12.06
C ALA A 74 4.46 0.52 13.05
N VAL A 75 4.48 1.84 12.87
CA VAL A 75 3.68 2.76 13.70
C VAL A 75 2.26 2.83 13.12
N PRO A 76 1.20 2.52 13.90
CA PRO A 76 -0.16 2.66 13.43
C PRO A 76 -0.54 4.13 13.29
N PHE A 77 -1.47 4.42 12.37
CA PHE A 77 -2.02 5.76 12.16
C PHE A 77 -3.54 5.75 12.14
N LYS A 78 -4.13 6.93 12.37
CA LYS A 78 -5.58 7.15 12.24
C LYS A 78 -5.84 8.61 11.84
N GLY A 79 -6.35 8.82 10.64
CA GLY A 79 -6.86 10.12 10.21
C GLY A 79 -8.22 10.43 10.84
N ASN A 80 -8.53 11.71 10.96
CA ASN A 80 -9.87 12.18 11.30
C ASN A 80 -10.86 11.92 10.15
N ILE A 81 -12.16 11.96 10.46
CA ILE A 81 -13.20 11.88 9.43
C ILE A 81 -13.07 13.09 8.49
N ASN A 82 -13.15 12.84 7.18
CA ASN A 82 -12.97 13.81 6.09
C ASN A 82 -11.58 14.45 6.02
N GLN A 83 -10.59 13.89 6.71
CA GLN A 83 -9.22 14.35 6.60
C GLN A 83 -8.55 13.70 5.39
N GLU A 84 -7.94 14.52 4.54
CA GLU A 84 -6.88 14.06 3.64
C GLU A 84 -5.62 13.79 4.47
N ILE A 85 -5.07 12.58 4.33
CA ILE A 85 -3.89 12.16 5.08
C ILE A 85 -2.90 11.46 4.16
N GLU A 86 -1.63 11.79 4.33
CA GLU A 86 -0.51 11.11 3.70
C GLU A 86 0.20 10.23 4.72
N GLN A 87 0.40 8.96 4.38
CA GLN A 87 1.14 8.02 5.20
C GLN A 87 2.28 7.42 4.37
N THR A 88 3.51 7.56 4.87
CA THR A 88 4.70 6.90 4.30
C THR A 88 4.85 5.49 4.87
N PHE A 89 5.17 4.53 4.02
CA PHE A 89 5.31 3.11 4.38
C PHE A 89 6.73 2.63 4.12
N SER A 90 7.54 2.53 5.17
CA SER A 90 8.98 2.22 5.04
C SER A 90 9.34 0.78 5.35
N LEU A 91 8.52 0.06 6.13
CA LEU A 91 8.81 -1.33 6.47
C LEU A 91 8.14 -2.26 5.44
N PRO A 92 8.87 -3.22 4.85
CA PRO A 92 8.27 -4.21 3.98
C PRO A 92 7.20 -5.03 4.72
N GLY A 93 6.15 -5.40 3.98
CA GLY A 93 5.11 -6.31 4.45
C GLY A 93 3.70 -5.87 4.10
N LEU A 94 2.72 -6.55 4.70
CA LEU A 94 1.30 -6.30 4.44
C LEU A 94 0.68 -5.38 5.49
N TYR A 95 0.02 -4.34 5.01
CA TYR A 95 -0.73 -3.39 5.81
C TYR A 95 -2.21 -3.48 5.46
N GLY A 96 -3.04 -3.70 6.47
CA GLY A 96 -4.48 -3.50 6.39
C GLY A 96 -4.83 -2.07 6.75
N ILE A 97 -5.66 -1.45 5.92
CA ILE A 97 -6.24 -0.13 6.20
C ILE A 97 -7.75 -0.28 6.32
N GLN A 98 -8.35 0.44 7.26
CA GLN A 98 -9.79 0.49 7.49
C GLN A 98 -10.33 1.92 7.48
N CYS A 99 -11.59 2.07 7.10
CA CYS A 99 -12.40 3.22 7.49
C CYS A 99 -13.17 2.87 8.76
N THR A 100 -12.89 3.58 9.85
CA THR A 100 -13.40 3.23 11.19
C THR A 100 -14.93 3.16 11.27
N PRO A 101 -15.71 4.16 10.81
CA PRO A 101 -17.17 4.08 10.88
C PRO A 101 -17.80 3.04 9.93
N HIS A 102 -17.05 2.55 8.94
CA HIS A 102 -17.58 1.69 7.88
C HIS A 102 -16.90 0.31 7.81
N LEU A 103 -16.14 -0.07 8.84
CA LEU A 103 -15.48 -1.38 8.92
C LEU A 103 -16.50 -2.52 8.81
N ALA A 104 -17.62 -2.44 9.53
CA ALA A 104 -18.68 -3.45 9.46
C ALA A 104 -19.32 -3.56 8.06
N MET A 105 -19.26 -2.49 7.26
CA MET A 105 -19.71 -2.46 5.87
C MET A 105 -18.63 -2.95 4.89
N GLY A 106 -17.45 -3.30 5.39
CA GLY A 106 -16.33 -3.84 4.64
C GLY A 106 -15.40 -2.79 4.05
N MET A 107 -15.38 -1.54 4.52
CA MET A 107 -14.48 -0.53 3.97
C MET A 107 -13.05 -0.74 4.46
N VAL A 108 -12.33 -1.58 3.72
CA VAL A 108 -10.96 -2.00 3.99
C VAL A 108 -10.16 -2.05 2.68
N MET A 109 -8.84 -1.96 2.78
CA MET A 109 -7.91 -2.19 1.67
C MET A 109 -6.62 -2.83 2.18
N LEU A 110 -5.82 -3.36 1.26
CA LEU A 110 -4.49 -3.88 1.52
C LEU A 110 -3.43 -3.03 0.82
N ILE A 111 -2.32 -2.77 1.51
CA ILE A 111 -1.12 -2.18 0.94
C ILE A 111 0.01 -3.17 1.18
N GLN A 112 0.60 -3.66 0.10
CA GLN A 112 1.81 -4.46 0.13
C GLN A 112 3.02 -3.57 -0.12
N VAL A 113 3.98 -3.60 0.80
CA VAL A 113 5.22 -2.84 0.70
C VAL A 113 6.35 -3.82 0.39
N GLY A 114 6.96 -3.69 -0.79
CA GLY A 114 8.00 -4.60 -1.28
C GLY A 114 7.46 -5.88 -1.92
N GLU A 115 8.32 -6.90 -2.01
CA GLU A 115 8.09 -8.11 -2.80
C GLU A 115 7.09 -9.10 -2.16
N PRO A 116 6.36 -9.91 -2.96
CA PRO A 116 5.24 -10.75 -2.47
C PRO A 116 5.63 -12.00 -1.67
N ALA A 117 6.90 -12.42 -1.70
CA ALA A 117 7.27 -13.81 -1.48
C ALA A 117 7.06 -14.36 -0.05
N ASP A 118 6.86 -13.50 0.96
CA ASP A 118 6.97 -13.91 2.38
C ASP A 118 5.73 -13.60 3.25
N LEU A 119 4.55 -13.36 2.67
CA LEU A 119 3.40 -12.89 3.44
C LEU A 119 2.30 -13.95 3.58
N PRO A 120 2.32 -14.81 4.63
CA PRO A 120 1.09 -15.42 5.09
C PRO A 120 0.21 -14.29 5.64
N ALA A 121 -0.77 -13.85 4.85
CA ALA A 121 -1.75 -12.87 5.30
C ALA A 121 -2.69 -13.53 6.32
N VAL A 122 -2.23 -13.63 7.58
CA VAL A 122 -3.11 -14.00 8.68
C VAL A 122 -3.99 -12.78 8.94
N LEU A 123 -5.22 -12.86 8.44
CA LEU A 123 -6.20 -11.82 8.68
C LEU A 123 -6.57 -11.81 10.18
N PRO A 124 -6.74 -10.61 10.79
CA PRO A 124 -7.12 -10.50 12.19
C PRO A 124 -8.38 -11.31 12.52
N ALA A 125 -8.38 -11.96 13.67
CA ALA A 125 -9.58 -12.62 14.19
C ALA A 125 -10.66 -11.58 14.55
N GLY A 126 -11.93 -11.96 14.39
CA GLY A 126 -13.06 -11.12 14.81
C GLY A 126 -13.38 -9.94 13.89
N LEU A 127 -12.80 -9.89 12.68
CA LEU A 127 -13.25 -8.93 11.66
C LEU A 127 -14.74 -9.15 11.32
N PRO A 128 -15.48 -8.07 11.03
CA PRO A 128 -16.82 -8.20 10.46
C PRO A 128 -16.76 -9.01 9.16
N SER A 129 -17.77 -9.87 8.93
CA SER A 129 -17.81 -10.81 7.80
C SER A 129 -17.51 -10.13 6.47
N ARG A 130 -18.14 -8.99 6.20
CA ARG A 130 -17.95 -8.25 4.94
C ARG A 130 -16.55 -7.67 4.76
N ALA A 131 -15.87 -7.30 5.85
CA ALA A 131 -14.47 -6.87 5.79
C ALA A 131 -13.56 -8.06 5.51
N LEU A 132 -13.79 -9.17 6.20
CA LEU A 132 -13.07 -10.42 5.99
C LEU A 132 -13.20 -10.91 4.55
N ASP A 133 -14.42 -10.93 4.01
CA ASP A 133 -14.69 -11.35 2.63
C ASP A 133 -13.94 -10.50 1.61
N ARG A 134 -13.89 -9.17 1.81
CA ARG A 134 -13.17 -8.26 0.92
C ARG A 134 -11.66 -8.45 0.97
N LEU A 135 -11.07 -8.56 2.16
CA LEU A 135 -9.64 -8.82 2.30
C LEU A 135 -9.24 -10.15 1.64
N ASN A 136 -10.05 -11.21 1.85
CA ASN A 136 -9.83 -12.50 1.19
C ASN A 136 -9.93 -12.39 -0.34
N ALA A 137 -10.91 -11.64 -0.85
CA ALA A 137 -11.07 -11.42 -2.29
C ALA A 137 -9.86 -10.66 -2.89
N THR A 138 -9.33 -9.66 -2.18
CA THR A 138 -8.13 -8.93 -2.60
C THR A 138 -6.90 -9.84 -2.62
N LEU A 139 -6.67 -10.63 -1.55
CA LEU A 139 -5.56 -11.59 -1.50
C LEU A 139 -5.62 -12.63 -2.62
N ALA A 140 -6.82 -13.14 -2.92
CA ALA A 140 -7.03 -14.12 -3.98
C ALA A 140 -6.84 -13.56 -5.40
N GLN A 141 -6.96 -12.24 -5.58
CA GLN A 141 -6.65 -11.59 -6.86
C GLN A 141 -5.14 -11.45 -7.07
N GLN A 142 -4.39 -11.17 -6.01
CA GLN A 142 -2.92 -11.05 -6.07
C GLN A 142 -2.21 -12.39 -6.28
N ALA A 143 -2.79 -13.49 -5.80
CA ALA A 143 -2.25 -14.84 -5.98
C ALA A 143 -2.43 -15.39 -7.41
N ARG A 144 -3.03 -14.64 -8.34
CA ARG A 144 -3.20 -15.09 -9.74
C ARG A 144 -1.93 -14.75 -10.52
N PRO A 145 -1.34 -15.75 -11.23
CA PRO A 145 -0.11 -15.56 -12.00
C PRO A 145 -0.28 -14.62 -13.19
#